data_AF-A0A9W8DY08-F1
#
_entry.id   AF-A0A9W8DY08-F1
#
_cell.length_a   1.000
_cell.length_b   1.000
_cell.length_c   1.000
_cell.angle_alpha   90.00
_cell.angle_beta   90.00
_cell.angle_gamma   90.00
#
_symmetry.space_group_name_H-M   'P 1'
#
loop_
_entity.id
_entity.type
_entity.pdbx_description
1 polymer ?
#
loop_
_entity_poly.entity_id
_entity_poly.type
_entity_poly.pdbx_seq_one_letter_code
_entity_poly.pdbx_strand_id
1 'polypeptide(L)'
;MDELPMIYATSISMYCLFEMNKRAGMDWKLLGLLVLYCTFVTVAYLLTHEPVFHQVAYALQMFIVLGRSVHLVRSIPQGPYRRSLAKLATFSSLTFAGGFVMWNLDNAFCSQLQSARHSVGLPLAAVFQFHGWWHVLTSLGCYGFILLNQAMRLYFLGRHHKFSICYYRGLLPYLHHNLDDKGFL
;
A
#
# COMPACT_ATOMS: atom_id res chain seq x y z
N MET A 1 4.12 -5.33 18.02
CA MET A 1 2.90 -4.49 18.08
C MET A 1 2.81 -3.62 16.82
N ASP A 2 3.10 -4.23 15.69
CA ASP A 2 3.07 -3.68 14.34
C ASP A 2 1.98 -4.37 13.50
N GLU A 3 1.50 -5.53 13.95
CA GLU A 3 0.63 -6.43 13.21
C GLU A 3 -0.81 -5.91 13.11
N LEU A 4 -1.46 -5.60 14.24
CA LEU A 4 -2.86 -5.16 14.25
C LEU A 4 -3.10 -3.84 13.50
N PRO A 5 -2.26 -2.80 13.63
CA PRO A 5 -2.41 -1.57 12.85
C PRO A 5 -2.40 -1.79 11.33
N MET A 6 -1.69 -2.79 10.82
CA MET A 6 -1.67 -3.11 9.38
C MET A 6 -3.06 -3.54 8.88
N ILE A 7 -3.80 -4.31 9.68
CA ILE A 7 -5.17 -4.74 9.38
C ILE A 7 -6.09 -3.52 9.30
N TYR A 8 -6.00 -2.61 10.29
CA TYR A 8 -6.85 -1.43 10.37
C TYR A 8 -6.60 -0.46 9.22
N ALA A 9 -5.33 -0.13 8.95
CA ALA A 9 -4.94 0.76 7.86
C ALA A 9 -5.38 0.22 6.50
N THR A 10 -5.26 -1.10 6.30
CA THR A 10 -5.71 -1.76 5.07
C THR A 10 -7.23 -1.73 4.95
N SER A 11 -7.97 -1.96 6.03
CA SER A 11 -9.43 -1.84 6.04
C SER A 11 -9.90 -0.44 5.66
N ILE A 12 -9.21 0.62 6.13
CA ILE A 12 -9.49 2.00 5.71
C ILE A 12 -9.25 2.16 4.20
N SER A 13 -8.11 1.69 3.71
CA SER A 13 -7.78 1.72 2.28
C SER A 13 -8.81 0.97 1.43
N MET A 14 -9.26 -0.22 1.89
CA MET A 14 -10.33 -0.99 1.26
C MET A 14 -11.63 -0.17 1.22
N TYR A 15 -12.04 0.44 2.33
CA TYR A 15 -13.22 1.29 2.37
C TYR A 15 -13.18 2.37 1.28
N CYS A 16 -12.08 3.13 1.21
CA CYS A 16 -11.87 4.15 0.19
C CYS A 16 -11.91 3.60 -1.24
N LEU A 17 -11.33 2.42 -1.46
CA LEU A 17 -11.25 1.76 -2.77
C LEU A 17 -12.62 1.25 -3.25
N PHE A 18 -13.47 0.75 -2.35
CA PHE A 18 -14.81 0.26 -2.70
C PHE A 18 -15.82 1.41 -2.86
N GLU A 19 -15.67 2.50 -2.10
CA GLU A 19 -16.51 3.72 -2.21
C GLU A 19 -16.11 4.65 -3.37
N MET A 20 -15.12 4.26 -4.17
CA MET A 20 -14.48 5.10 -5.21
C MET A 20 -15.45 5.82 -6.15
N ASN A 21 -16.58 5.19 -6.49
CA ASN A 21 -17.54 5.70 -7.47
C ASN A 21 -18.64 6.59 -6.85
N LYS A 22 -18.75 6.67 -5.52
CA LYS A 22 -19.82 7.43 -4.85
C LYS A 22 -19.41 8.87 -4.63
N ARG A 23 -20.24 9.83 -5.08
CA ARG A 23 -19.99 11.27 -4.90
C ARG A 23 -20.29 11.77 -3.49
N ALA A 24 -21.34 11.25 -2.85
CA ALA A 24 -21.76 11.64 -1.50
C ALA A 24 -22.45 10.46 -0.79
N GLY A 25 -22.41 10.49 0.55
CA GLY A 25 -22.94 9.44 1.41
C GLY A 25 -21.87 8.44 1.85
N MET A 26 -22.16 7.74 2.94
CA MET A 26 -21.28 6.76 3.56
C MET A 26 -21.96 5.38 3.50
N ASP A 27 -21.28 4.38 2.94
CA ASP A 27 -21.76 3.01 3.00
C ASP A 27 -21.58 2.41 4.40
N TRP A 28 -22.62 2.56 5.22
CA TRP A 28 -22.65 2.02 6.58
C TRP A 28 -22.57 0.50 6.63
N LYS A 29 -23.01 -0.21 5.57
CA LYS A 29 -22.94 -1.68 5.53
C LYS A 29 -21.49 -2.13 5.33
N LEU A 30 -20.79 -1.52 4.37
CA LEU A 30 -19.36 -1.78 4.15
C LEU A 30 -18.52 -1.38 5.38
N LEU A 31 -18.82 -0.23 5.98
CA LEU A 31 -18.13 0.23 7.19
C LEU A 31 -18.33 -0.78 8.34
N GLY A 32 -19.58 -1.19 8.60
CA GLY A 32 -19.90 -2.18 9.61
C GLY A 32 -19.21 -3.52 9.37
N LEU A 33 -19.16 -3.98 8.12
CA LEU A 33 -18.45 -5.21 7.74
C LEU A 33 -16.94 -5.12 8.03
N LEU A 34 -16.30 -4.01 7.67
CA LEU A 34 -14.86 -3.84 7.89
C LEU A 34 -14.52 -3.67 9.37
N VAL A 35 -15.37 -2.98 10.15
CA VAL A 35 -15.23 -2.89 11.61
C VAL A 35 -15.38 -4.27 12.25
N LEU A 36 -16.40 -5.04 11.85
CA LEU A 36 -16.59 -6.41 12.32
C LEU A 36 -15.37 -7.30 11.99
N TYR A 37 -14.84 -7.20 10.77
CA TYR A 37 -13.64 -7.91 10.35
C TYR A 37 -12.41 -7.53 11.21
N CYS A 38 -12.14 -6.24 11.40
CA CYS A 38 -11.04 -5.78 12.25
C CYS A 38 -11.17 -6.32 13.68
N THR A 39 -12.35 -6.21 14.28
CA THR A 39 -12.61 -6.72 15.64
C THR A 39 -12.42 -8.23 15.71
N PHE A 40 -12.93 -8.97 14.73
CA PHE A 40 -12.77 -10.42 14.65
C PHE A 40 -11.29 -10.82 14.59
N VAL A 41 -10.50 -10.23 13.67
CA VAL A 41 -9.08 -10.53 13.54
C VAL A 41 -8.33 -10.18 14.83
N THR A 42 -8.63 -9.03 15.44
CA THR A 42 -8.01 -8.61 16.70
C THR A 42 -8.29 -9.59 17.84
N VAL A 43 -9.56 -9.94 18.06
CA VAL A 43 -9.92 -10.88 19.13
C VAL A 43 -9.32 -12.26 18.87
N ALA A 44 -9.42 -12.78 17.65
CA ALA A 44 -8.84 -14.07 17.30
C ALA A 44 -7.32 -14.10 17.48
N TYR A 45 -6.62 -13.03 17.08
CA TYR A 45 -5.16 -12.91 17.26
C TYR A 45 -4.76 -12.85 18.74
N LEU A 46 -5.50 -12.09 19.56
CA LEU A 46 -5.25 -12.00 21.00
C LEU A 46 -5.56 -13.28 21.78
N LEU A 47 -6.43 -14.15 21.26
CA LEU A 47 -6.72 -15.44 21.87
C LEU A 47 -5.74 -16.52 21.44
N THR A 48 -5.45 -16.60 20.14
CA THR A 48 -4.61 -17.68 19.58
C THR A 48 -3.11 -17.41 19.72
N HIS A 49 -2.69 -16.15 19.72
CA HIS A 49 -1.27 -15.74 19.69
C HIS A 49 -0.49 -16.31 18.49
N GLU A 50 -1.18 -16.78 17.45
CA GLU A 50 -0.56 -17.42 16.29
C GLU A 50 -0.22 -16.38 15.20
N PRO A 51 1.07 -16.13 14.90
CA PRO A 51 1.48 -15.12 13.92
C PRO A 51 1.04 -15.46 12.49
N VAL A 52 0.91 -16.75 12.17
CA VAL A 52 0.48 -17.22 10.84
C VAL A 52 -0.96 -16.81 10.54
N PHE A 53 -1.84 -16.81 11.56
CA PHE A 53 -3.22 -16.37 11.39
C PHE A 53 -3.30 -14.93 10.89
N HIS A 54 -2.55 -14.03 11.53
CA HIS A 54 -2.47 -12.62 11.13
C HIS A 54 -1.92 -12.47 9.71
N GLN A 55 -0.85 -13.19 9.37
CA GLN A 55 -0.23 -13.14 8.04
C GLN A 55 -1.22 -13.53 6.94
N VAL A 56 -1.98 -14.61 7.15
CA VAL A 56 -3.00 -15.06 6.19
C VAL A 56 -4.13 -14.04 6.07
N ALA A 57 -4.63 -13.51 7.19
CA ALA A 57 -5.68 -12.50 7.20
C ALA A 57 -5.26 -11.24 6.43
N TYR A 58 -4.04 -10.75 6.70
CA TYR A 58 -3.48 -9.58 6.03
C TYR A 58 -3.22 -9.82 4.53
N ALA A 59 -2.66 -10.98 4.17
CA ALA A 59 -2.43 -11.35 2.77
C ALA A 59 -3.74 -11.37 1.97
N LEU A 60 -4.82 -11.89 2.55
CA LEU A 60 -6.14 -11.87 1.92
C LEU A 60 -6.63 -10.45 1.65
N GLN A 61 -6.49 -9.52 2.61
CA GLN A 61 -6.85 -8.11 2.37
C GLN A 61 -6.02 -7.50 1.24
N MET A 62 -4.71 -7.77 1.20
CA MET A 62 -3.83 -7.28 0.14
C MET A 62 -4.24 -7.79 -1.24
N PHE A 63 -4.59 -9.07 -1.37
CA PHE A 63 -5.10 -9.61 -2.63
C PHE A 63 -6.41 -8.95 -3.07
N ILE A 64 -7.32 -8.68 -2.13
CA ILE A 64 -8.58 -7.98 -2.42
C ILE A 64 -8.31 -6.54 -2.88
N VAL A 65 -7.45 -5.80 -2.17
CA VAL A 65 -7.04 -4.43 -2.54
C VAL A 65 -6.41 -4.41 -3.93
N LEU A 66 -5.46 -5.30 -4.20
CA LEU A 66 -4.79 -5.38 -5.48
C LEU A 66 -5.76 -5.75 -6.60
N GLY A 67 -6.58 -6.78 -6.42
CA GLY A 67 -7.57 -7.23 -7.39
C GLY A 67 -8.57 -6.12 -7.73
N ARG A 68 -9.10 -5.45 -6.72
CA ARG A 68 -10.04 -4.33 -6.90
C ARG A 68 -9.37 -3.12 -7.56
N SER A 69 -8.13 -2.78 -7.18
CA SER A 69 -7.37 -1.70 -7.81
C SER A 69 -7.14 -1.97 -9.29
N VAL A 70 -6.72 -3.19 -9.65
CA VAL A 70 -6.53 -3.61 -11.03
C VAL A 70 -7.83 -3.56 -11.82
N HIS A 71 -8.95 -4.01 -11.24
CA HIS A 71 -10.26 -3.91 -11.86
C HIS A 71 -10.65 -2.45 -12.18
N LEU A 72 -10.48 -1.54 -11.21
CA LEU A 72 -10.77 -0.12 -11.40
C LEU A 72 -9.86 0.53 -12.45
N VAL A 73 -8.55 0.28 -12.40
CA VAL A 73 -7.62 0.78 -13.45
C VAL A 73 -8.01 0.25 -14.83
N ARG A 74 -8.48 -0.99 -14.94
CA ARG A 74 -8.93 -1.57 -16.21
C ARG A 74 -10.23 -0.98 -16.73
N SER A 75 -11.12 -0.50 -15.87
CA SER A 75 -12.35 0.21 -16.26
C SER A 75 -12.11 1.61 -16.83
N ILE A 76 -10.94 2.20 -16.58
CA ILE A 76 -10.55 3.49 -17.16
C ILE A 76 -10.21 3.28 -18.65
N PRO A 77 -10.66 4.15 -19.57
CA PRO A 77 -10.31 4.07 -20.98
C PRO A 77 -8.80 4.03 -21.23
N GLN A 78 -8.39 3.38 -22.31
CA GLN A 78 -6.99 3.33 -22.71
C GLN A 78 -6.49 4.75 -23.02
N GLY A 79 -5.37 5.14 -22.40
CA GLY A 79 -4.82 6.48 -22.53
C GLY A 79 -3.58 6.70 -21.67
N PRO A 80 -2.92 7.85 -21.78
CA PRO A 80 -1.71 8.16 -21.02
C PRO A 80 -1.94 8.09 -19.51
N TYR A 81 -3.10 8.56 -19.04
CA TYR A 81 -3.45 8.54 -17.61
C TYR A 81 -3.56 7.11 -17.04
N ARG A 82 -4.25 6.21 -17.76
CA ARG A 82 -4.32 4.79 -17.37
C ARG A 82 -2.94 4.15 -17.32
N ARG A 83 -2.06 4.46 -18.27
CA ARG A 83 -0.68 3.96 -18.27
C ARG A 83 0.09 4.46 -17.04
N SER A 84 -0.08 5.72 -16.66
CA SER A 84 0.53 6.27 -15.43
C SER A 84 0.01 5.60 -14.17
N LEU A 85 -1.30 5.34 -14.06
CA LEU A 85 -1.88 4.57 -12.96
C LEU A 85 -1.35 3.13 -12.91
N ALA A 86 -1.26 2.46 -14.06
CA ALA A 86 -0.72 1.11 -14.15
C ALA A 86 0.75 1.06 -13.72
N LYS A 87 1.58 2.01 -14.16
CA LYS A 87 2.98 2.15 -13.72
C LYS A 87 3.07 2.33 -12.21
N LEU A 88 2.24 3.21 -11.64
CA LEU A 88 2.20 3.43 -10.19
C LEU A 88 1.77 2.18 -9.43
N ALA A 89 0.75 1.46 -9.92
CA ALA A 89 0.30 0.20 -9.33
C ALA A 89 1.38 -0.88 -9.39
N THR A 90 2.09 -1.01 -10.52
CA THR A 90 3.23 -1.93 -10.67
C THR A 90 4.36 -1.56 -9.73
N PHE A 91 4.76 -0.30 -9.68
CA PHE A 91 5.78 0.18 -8.73
C PHE A 91 5.41 -0.18 -7.30
N SER A 92 4.19 0.17 -6.87
CA SER A 92 3.70 -0.08 -5.50
C SER A 92 3.67 -1.57 -5.16
N SER A 93 3.25 -2.41 -6.11
CA SER A 93 3.19 -3.86 -5.93
C SER A 93 4.59 -4.47 -5.85
N LEU A 94 5.53 -4.02 -6.70
CA LEU A 94 6.89 -4.54 -6.72
C LEU A 94 7.67 -4.14 -5.47
N THR A 95 7.56 -2.89 -5.01
CA THR A 95 8.21 -2.47 -3.76
C THR A 95 7.64 -3.20 -2.56
N PHE A 96 6.31 -3.36 -2.49
CA PHE A 96 5.67 -4.11 -1.42
C PHE A 96 6.08 -5.60 -1.42
N ALA A 97 6.04 -6.25 -2.58
CA ALA A 97 6.48 -7.64 -2.73
C ALA A 97 7.98 -7.81 -2.42
N GLY A 98 8.82 -6.85 -2.83
CA GLY A 98 10.24 -6.82 -2.48
C GLY A 98 10.45 -6.74 -0.96
N GLY A 99 9.66 -5.92 -0.26
CA GLY A 99 9.64 -5.90 1.20
C GLY A 99 9.26 -7.26 1.79
N PHE A 100 8.21 -7.89 1.30
CA PHE A 100 7.79 -9.22 1.75
C PHE A 100 8.87 -10.29 1.54
N VAL A 101 9.60 -10.24 0.41
CA VAL A 101 10.75 -11.11 0.17
C VAL A 101 11.85 -10.85 1.20
N MET A 102 12.19 -9.59 1.47
CA MET A 102 13.19 -9.25 2.50
C MET A 102 12.80 -9.78 3.88
N TRP A 103 11.53 -9.67 4.26
CA TRP A 103 11.02 -10.22 5.52
C TRP A 103 11.15 -11.74 5.61
N ASN A 104 10.83 -12.47 4.52
CA ASN A 104 11.02 -13.92 4.49
C ASN A 104 12.50 -14.32 4.56
N LEU A 105 13.38 -13.58 3.87
CA LEU A 105 14.82 -13.80 3.95
C LEU A 105 15.36 -13.54 5.37
N ASP A 106 14.86 -12.51 6.04
CA ASP A 106 15.22 -12.20 7.43
C ASP A 106 14.84 -13.35 8.37
N ASN A 107 13.62 -13.89 8.24
CA ASN A 107 13.16 -15.04 9.00
C ASN A 107 13.96 -16.32 8.71
N ALA A 108 14.29 -16.58 7.43
CA ALA A 108 14.98 -17.79 7.00
C ALA A 108 16.48 -17.79 7.34
N PHE A 109 17.14 -16.63 7.26
CA PHE A 109 18.60 -16.48 7.43
C PHE A 109 18.98 -15.64 8.67
N CYS A 110 18.13 -15.65 9.70
CA CYS A 110 18.27 -14.80 10.88
C CYS A 110 19.66 -14.92 11.55
N SER A 111 20.15 -16.15 11.77
CA SER A 111 21.44 -16.37 12.43
C SER A 111 22.63 -15.93 11.57
N GLN A 112 22.56 -16.15 10.25
CA GLN A 112 23.58 -15.73 9.30
C GLN A 112 23.63 -14.20 9.17
N LEU A 113 22.48 -13.54 9.06
CA LEU A 113 22.37 -12.08 9.00
C LEU A 113 22.81 -11.44 10.31
N GLN A 114 22.52 -12.06 11.46
CA GLN A 114 23.02 -11.60 12.75
C GLN A 114 24.54 -11.71 12.84
N SER A 115 25.12 -12.86 12.47
CA SER A 115 26.56 -13.04 12.43
C SER A 115 27.25 -12.05 11.49
N ALA A 116 26.70 -11.83 10.30
CA ALA A 116 27.19 -10.85 9.34
C ALA A 116 27.14 -9.42 9.88
N ARG A 117 26.08 -9.02 10.59
CA ARG A 117 25.99 -7.71 11.24
C ARG A 117 27.07 -7.50 12.30
N HIS A 118 27.35 -8.53 13.09
CA HIS A 118 28.39 -8.47 14.12
C HIS A 118 29.82 -8.42 13.54
N SER A 119 30.06 -9.01 12.37
CA SER A 119 31.39 -9.02 11.74
C SER A 119 31.73 -7.73 10.99
N VAL A 120 30.75 -7.06 10.38
CA VAL A 120 31.00 -5.85 9.57
C VAL A 120 30.90 -4.53 10.35
N GLY A 121 30.17 -4.51 11.48
CA GLY A 121 29.96 -3.29 12.27
C GLY A 121 29.15 -2.19 11.57
N LEU A 122 28.93 -1.06 12.25
CA LEU A 122 28.22 0.09 11.67
C LEU A 122 29.15 0.93 10.76
N PRO A 123 28.64 1.50 9.64
CA PRO A 123 27.25 1.52 9.19
C PRO A 123 26.84 0.34 8.31
N LEU A 124 27.78 -0.50 7.84
CA LEU A 124 27.50 -1.58 6.89
C LEU A 124 26.54 -2.65 7.43
N ALA A 125 26.46 -2.83 8.75
CA ALA A 125 25.48 -3.70 9.39
C ALA A 125 24.02 -3.34 9.04
N ALA A 126 23.74 -2.07 8.70
CA ALA A 126 22.40 -1.66 8.26
C ALA A 126 21.98 -2.31 6.93
N VAL A 127 22.93 -2.66 6.05
CA VAL A 127 22.64 -3.35 4.78
C VAL A 127 22.09 -4.76 5.05
N PHE A 128 22.60 -5.43 6.08
CA PHE A 128 22.17 -6.76 6.49
C PHE A 128 20.95 -6.78 7.41
N GLN A 129 20.38 -5.60 7.72
CA GLN A 129 19.16 -5.48 8.52
C GLN A 129 17.92 -5.62 7.63
N PHE A 130 17.63 -6.84 7.18
CA PHE A 130 16.57 -7.10 6.22
C PHE A 130 15.18 -6.78 6.77
N HIS A 131 14.94 -6.97 8.07
CA HIS A 131 13.74 -6.47 8.73
C HIS A 131 13.56 -4.94 8.58
N GLY A 132 14.65 -4.17 8.61
CA GLY A 132 14.62 -2.73 8.37
C GLY A 132 14.26 -2.38 6.93
N TRP A 133 14.83 -3.11 5.97
CA TRP A 133 14.50 -2.97 4.55
C TRP A 133 13.06 -3.37 4.24
N TRP A 134 12.52 -4.38 4.92
CA TRP A 134 11.11 -4.75 4.84
C TRP A 134 10.20 -3.55 5.16
N HIS A 135 10.43 -2.87 6.28
CA HIS A 135 9.67 -1.67 6.65
C HIS A 135 9.77 -0.56 5.61
N VAL A 136 10.97 -0.28 5.09
CA VAL A 136 11.18 0.76 4.07
C VAL A 136 10.42 0.44 2.78
N LEU A 137 10.58 -0.79 2.28
CA LEU A 137 10.00 -1.22 0.99
C LEU A 137 8.47 -1.36 1.07
N THR A 138 7.94 -1.93 2.15
CA THR A 138 6.49 -2.01 2.35
C THR A 138 5.86 -0.65 2.59
N SER A 139 6.51 0.25 3.34
CA SER A 139 6.04 1.63 3.52
C SER A 139 5.95 2.36 2.18
N LEU A 140 6.97 2.21 1.33
CA LEU A 140 6.99 2.80 -0.01
C LEU A 140 5.88 2.23 -0.91
N GLY A 141 5.64 0.91 -0.82
CA GLY A 141 4.52 0.27 -1.51
C GLY A 141 3.15 0.76 -1.03
N CYS A 142 2.94 0.80 0.29
CA CYS A 142 1.72 1.32 0.90
C CYS A 142 1.46 2.78 0.51
N TYR A 143 2.50 3.62 0.55
CA TYR A 143 2.43 5.00 0.08
C TYR A 143 2.01 5.08 -1.40
N GLY A 144 2.62 4.27 -2.26
CA GLY A 144 2.24 4.19 -3.67
C GLY A 144 0.78 3.76 -3.89
N PHE A 145 0.27 2.79 -3.11
CA PHE A 145 -1.15 2.41 -3.15
C PHE A 145 -2.10 3.51 -2.65
N ILE A 146 -1.70 4.30 -1.65
CA ILE A 146 -2.46 5.47 -1.21
C ILE A 146 -2.55 6.50 -2.33
N LEU A 147 -1.43 6.81 -2.99
CA LEU A 147 -1.41 7.71 -4.15
C LEU A 147 -2.27 7.17 -5.30
N LEU A 148 -2.22 5.86 -5.55
CA LEU A 148 -3.04 5.21 -6.56
C LEU A 148 -4.53 5.39 -6.27
N ASN A 149 -4.94 5.17 -5.01
CA ASN A 149 -6.32 5.41 -4.57
C ASN A 149 -6.75 6.87 -4.75
N GLN A 150 -5.90 7.82 -4.35
CA GLN A 150 -6.16 9.24 -4.54
C GLN A 150 -6.29 9.61 -6.02
N ALA A 151 -5.39 9.14 -6.88
CA ALA A 151 -5.40 9.39 -8.32
C ALA A 151 -6.64 8.78 -8.99
N MET A 152 -7.01 7.55 -8.64
CA MET A 152 -8.25 6.92 -9.12
C MET A 152 -9.47 7.73 -8.65
N ARG A 153 -9.50 8.16 -7.39
CA ARG A 153 -10.61 8.96 -6.87
C ARG A 153 -10.77 10.28 -7.62
N LEU A 154 -9.66 10.98 -7.87
CA LEU A 154 -9.65 12.20 -8.67
C LEU A 154 -10.18 11.97 -10.09
N TYR A 155 -9.87 10.81 -10.69
CA TYR A 155 -10.41 10.43 -11.98
C TYR A 155 -11.94 10.27 -11.96
N PHE A 156 -12.48 9.47 -11.02
CA PHE A 156 -13.93 9.26 -10.91
C PHE A 156 -14.70 10.53 -10.50
N LEU A 157 -14.04 11.50 -9.87
CA LEU A 157 -14.60 12.83 -9.61
C LEU A 157 -14.51 13.79 -10.81
N GLY A 158 -13.87 13.39 -11.92
CA GLY A 158 -13.66 14.24 -13.09
C GLY A 158 -12.59 15.33 -12.89
N ARG A 159 -11.75 15.22 -11.85
CA ARG A 159 -10.74 16.23 -11.46
C ARG A 159 -9.30 15.84 -11.81
N HIS A 160 -9.09 14.69 -12.44
CA HIS A 160 -7.76 14.17 -12.77
C HIS A 160 -6.92 15.10 -13.66
N HIS A 161 -7.53 15.95 -14.48
CA HIS A 161 -6.81 16.91 -15.34
C HIS A 161 -5.98 17.93 -14.54
N LYS A 162 -6.37 18.22 -13.29
CA LYS A 162 -5.65 19.14 -12.40
C LYS A 162 -4.43 18.51 -11.73
N PHE A 163 -4.21 17.22 -11.93
CA PHE A 163 -3.17 16.49 -11.20
C PHE A 163 -2.38 15.58 -12.13
N SER A 164 -1.06 15.58 -11.96
CA SER A 164 -0.14 14.70 -12.67
C SER A 164 0.56 13.76 -11.69
N ILE A 165 0.76 12.51 -12.09
CA ILE A 165 1.60 11.56 -11.35
C ILE A 165 3.05 11.79 -11.79
N CYS A 166 3.86 12.34 -10.90
CA CYS A 166 5.27 12.67 -11.13
C CYS A 166 6.17 11.78 -10.28
N TYR A 167 7.47 11.72 -10.61
CA TYR A 167 8.45 10.93 -9.87
C TYR A 167 9.64 11.79 -9.48
N TYR A 168 9.83 12.00 -8.17
CA TYR A 168 10.96 12.75 -7.64
C TYR A 168 12.24 11.94 -7.89
N ARG A 169 13.19 12.53 -8.62
CA ARG A 169 14.42 11.89 -9.12
C ARG A 169 14.14 10.55 -9.85
N GLY A 170 12.97 10.41 -10.47
CA GLY A 170 12.58 9.20 -11.19
C GLY A 170 12.20 7.99 -10.30
N LEU A 171 12.24 8.13 -8.97
CA LEU A 171 12.05 7.00 -8.04
C LEU A 171 10.79 7.14 -7.18
N LEU A 172 10.60 8.27 -6.53
CA LEU A 172 9.52 8.43 -5.55
C LEU A 172 8.28 9.05 -6.21
N PRO A 173 7.18 8.31 -6.38
CA PRO A 173 5.96 8.85 -6.99
C PRO A 173 5.35 9.93 -6.09
N TYR A 174 4.75 10.95 -6.68
CA TYR A 174 3.93 11.93 -5.96
C TYR A 174 2.86 12.51 -6.90
N LEU A 175 1.76 12.99 -6.31
CA LEU A 175 0.74 13.73 -7.05
C LEU A 175 1.11 15.21 -7.07
N HIS A 176 1.37 15.73 -8.25
CA HIS A 176 1.59 17.15 -8.48
C HIS A 176 0.27 17.80 -8.88
N HIS A 177 -0.14 18.87 -8.19
CA HIS A 177 -1.24 19.70 -8.65
C HIS A 177 -0.71 20.61 -9.76
N ASN A 178 -1.23 20.42 -10.97
CA ASN A 178 -0.96 21.30 -12.09
C ASN A 178 -1.66 22.63 -11.78
N LEU A 179 -0.91 23.56 -11.22
CA LEU A 179 -1.31 24.96 -11.11
C LEU A 179 -1.22 25.58 -12.52
N ASP A 180 -2.05 25.14 -13.45
CA ASP A 180 -2.00 25.71 -14.79
C ASP A 180 -2.54 27.14 -14.76
N ASP A 181 -1.68 28.03 -15.23
CA ASP A 181 -1.92 29.30 -15.90
C ASP A 181 -2.95 30.25 -15.30
N LYS A 182 -2.42 31.33 -14.70
CA LYS A 182 -3.00 32.67 -14.56
C LYS A 182 -4.40 32.84 -15.16
N GLY A 183 -5.41 32.33 -14.45
CA GLY A 183 -6.82 32.70 -14.60
C GLY A 183 -7.21 33.87 -13.69
N PHE A 184 -6.22 34.60 -13.15
CA PHE A 184 -6.38 35.80 -12.34
C PHE A 184 -5.20 36.75 -12.61
N LEU A 185 -5.30 37.49 -13.71
CA LEU A 185 -4.89 38.88 -13.87
C LEU A 185 -5.55 39.42 -15.15
#